data_AF-A0A6B2GE53-F1
#
_entry.id   AF-A0A6B2GE53-F1
#
_cell.length_a   1.000
_cell.length_b   1.000
_cell.length_c   1.000
_cell.angle_alpha   90.00
_cell.angle_beta   90.00
_cell.angle_gamma   90.00
#
_symmetry.space_group_name_H-M   'P 1'
#
loop_
_entity.id
_entity.type
_entity.pdbx_description
1 polymer ?
#
loop_
_entity_poly.entity_id
_entity_poly.type
_entity_poly.pdbx_seq_one_letter_code
_entity_poly.pdbx_strand_id
1 'polypeptide(L)' 'MNILAHIYLSNNQPALQIGNFIADFIIGNQYKHLPLAIQQGIFLHRQIDTFTDAHPIVKQ' A
#
# COMPACT_ATOMS: atom_id res chain seq x y z
N MET A 1 -7.36 5.60 2.45
CA MET A 1 -6.71 4.72 3.44
C MET A 1 -7.68 3.96 4.34
N ASN A 2 -7.80 2.65 4.13
CA ASN A 2 -8.44 1.73 5.09
C ASN A 2 -7.39 0.81 5.72
N ILE A 3 -6.86 1.19 6.89
CA ILE A 3 -5.70 0.54 7.53
C ILE A 3 -5.91 -0.98 7.69
N LEU A 4 -7.11 -1.42 8.02
CA LEU A 4 -7.40 -2.86 8.19
C LEU A 4 -7.22 -3.61 6.87
N ALA A 5 -7.72 -3.07 5.76
CA ALA A 5 -7.55 -3.68 4.44
C ALA A 5 -6.08 -3.77 4.05
N HIS A 6 -5.29 -2.70 4.28
CA HIS A 6 -3.85 -2.69 3.97
C HIS A 6 -3.07 -3.74 4.76
N ILE A 7 -3.34 -3.89 6.05
CA ILE A 7 -2.67 -4.91 6.88
C ILE A 7 -3.12 -6.32 6.49
N TYR A 8 -4.42 -6.54 6.31
CA TYR A 8 -4.99 -7.85 5.99
C TYR A 8 -4.52 -8.36 4.63
N LEU A 9 -4.52 -7.50 3.60
CA LEU A 9 -4.10 -7.84 2.24
C LEU A 9 -2.57 -7.97 2.09
N SER A 10 -1.80 -7.66 3.12
CA SER A 10 -0.33 -7.85 3.14
C SER A 10 0.11 -9.29 3.45
N ASN A 11 -0.83 -10.25 3.47
CA ASN A 11 -0.58 -11.69 3.56
C ASN A 11 0.34 -12.10 4.72
N ASN A 12 0.19 -11.46 5.89
CA ASN A 12 1.02 -11.68 7.09
C ASN A 12 2.53 -11.58 6.89
N GLN A 13 3.00 -10.85 5.87
CA GLN A 13 4.42 -10.60 5.66
C GLN A 13 4.82 -9.26 6.30
N PRO A 14 5.65 -9.23 7.36
CA PRO A 14 5.92 -8.01 8.12
C PRO A 14 6.50 -6.87 7.28
N ALA A 15 7.41 -7.18 6.35
CA ALA A 15 8.01 -6.17 5.47
C ALA A 15 6.98 -5.57 4.50
N LEU A 16 6.06 -6.39 3.97
CA LEU A 16 4.96 -5.89 3.15
C LEU A 16 4.00 -5.04 3.97
N GLN A 17 3.64 -5.48 5.19
CA GLN A 17 2.77 -4.74 6.09
C GLN A 17 3.35 -3.36 6.41
N ILE A 18 4.66 -3.29 6.73
CA ILE A 18 5.36 -2.03 6.96
C ILE A 18 5.30 -1.15 5.72
N GLY A 19 5.66 -1.69 4.55
CA GLY A 19 5.62 -0.94 3.30
C GLY A 19 4.23 -0.42 2.96
N ASN A 20 3.21 -1.25 3.14
CA ASN A 20 1.81 -0.93 2.86
C ASN A 20 1.27 0.12 3.85
N PHE A 21 1.75 0.12 5.09
CA PHE A 21 1.38 1.08 6.12
C PHE A 21 2.04 2.44 5.96
N ILE A 22 3.32 2.50 5.57
CA ILE A 22 4.06 3.78 5.50
C ILE A 22 3.90 4.51 4.15
N ALA A 23 3.25 3.90 3.17
CA ALA A 23 3.27 4.36 1.79
C ALA A 23 2.69 5.77 1.58
N ASP A 24 1.73 6.22 2.38
CA ASP A 24 1.21 7.59 2.33
C ASP A 24 2.28 8.64 2.62
N PHE A 25 3.28 8.29 3.43
CA PHE A 25 4.37 9.18 3.82
C PHE A 25 5.52 9.18 2.79
N ILE A 26 5.42 8.36 1.73
CA ILE A 26 6.44 8.23 0.71
C ILE A 26 6.06 9.07 -0.51
N ILE A 27 6.77 10.18 -0.69
CA ILE A 27 6.55 11.08 -1.82
C ILE A 27 7.24 10.54 -3.07
N GLY A 28 6.46 10.31 -4.13
CA GLY A 28 6.96 9.90 -5.44
C GLY A 28 7.81 8.62 -5.39
N ASN A 29 9.09 8.75 -5.72
CA ASN A 29 10.05 7.65 -5.88
C ASN A 29 10.98 7.47 -4.67
N GLN A 30 10.71 8.13 -3.53
CA GLN A 30 11.55 8.11 -2.34
C GLN A 30 11.52 6.78 -1.55
N TYR A 31 11.21 5.66 -2.20
CA TYR A 31 11.25 4.31 -1.61
C TYR A 31 12.40 3.44 -2.15
N LYS A 32 13.12 3.90 -3.18
CA LYS A 32 14.12 3.07 -3.87
C LYS A 32 15.29 2.60 -2.99
N HIS A 33 15.53 3.29 -1.88
CA HIS A 33 16.57 2.94 -0.90
C HIS A 33 16.11 1.88 0.12
N LEU A 34 14.82 1.55 0.15
CA LEU A 34 14.25 0.57 1.07
C LEU A 34 14.45 -0.86 0.56
N PRO A 35 14.43 -1.87 1.43
CA PRO A 35 14.40 -3.27 1.03
C PRO A 35 13.27 -3.57 0.04
N LEU A 36 13.52 -4.49 -0.91
CA LEU A 36 12.58 -4.81 -1.98
C LEU A 36 11.18 -5.20 -1.46
N ALA A 37 11.10 -5.94 -0.37
CA ALA A 37 9.83 -6.34 0.24
C ALA A 37 9.02 -5.14 0.78
N ILE A 38 9.69 -4.11 1.30
CA ILE A 38 9.02 -2.86 1.73
C ILE A 38 8.55 -2.07 0.51
N GLN A 39 9.37 -2.01 -0.55
CA GLN A 39 8.95 -1.40 -1.82
C GLN A 39 7.69 -2.08 -2.38
N GLN A 40 7.64 -3.41 -2.35
CA GLN A 40 6.46 -4.19 -2.74
C GLN A 40 5.22 -3.82 -1.90
N GLY A 41 5.38 -3.64 -0.58
CA GLY A 41 4.30 -3.14 0.27
C GLY A 41 3.79 -1.75 -0.15
N ILE A 42 4.70 -0.85 -0.53
CA ILE A 42 4.34 0.49 -1.02
C ILE A 42 3.57 0.43 -2.34
N PHE A 43 3.98 -0.45 -3.26
CA PHE A 43 3.22 -0.68 -4.49
C PHE A 43 1.84 -1.29 -4.21
N LEU A 44 1.77 -2.26 -3.29
CA LEU A 44 0.53 -2.90 -2.91
C LEU A 44 -0.48 -1.90 -2.33
N HIS A 45 -0.04 -1.01 -1.46
CA HIS A 45 -0.87 0.09 -0.96
C HIS A 45 -1.51 0.89 -2.08
N ARG A 46 -0.68 1.37 -3.03
CA ARG A 46 -1.15 2.18 -4.16
C ARG A 46 -2.13 1.42 -5.04
N GLN A 47 -1.94 0.11 -5.19
CA GLN A 47 -2.87 -0.75 -5.94
C GLN A 47 -4.21 -0.89 -5.22
N ILE A 48 -4.21 -1.09 -3.89
CA ILE A 48 -5.44 -1.17 -3.09
C ILE A 48 -6.23 0.12 -3.23
N ASP A 49 -5.57 1.27 -3.02
CA ASP A 49 -6.23 2.58 -3.14
C ASP A 49 -6.76 2.84 -4.54
N THR A 50 -5.93 2.60 -5.56
CA THR A 50 -6.37 2.75 -6.96
C THR A 50 -7.58 1.88 -7.25
N PHE A 51 -7.61 0.65 -6.74
CA PHE A 51 -8.74 -0.26 -6.91
C PHE A 51 -10.00 0.26 -6.21
N THR A 52 -9.90 0.69 -4.95
CA THR A 52 -11.06 1.18 -4.19
C THR A 52 -11.59 2.51 -4.72
N ASP A 53 -10.70 3.43 -5.09
CA ASP A 53 -11.06 4.77 -5.55
C ASP A 53 -11.60 4.76 -6.99
N ALA A 54 -11.20 3.77 -7.79
CA ALA A 54 -11.78 3.55 -9.12
C ALA A 54 -13.10 2.77 -9.08
N HIS A 55 -13.47 2.17 -7.93
CA HIS A 55 -14.63 1.30 -7.86
C HIS A 55 -15.94 2.10 -8.04
N PRO A 56 -16.84 1.72 -8.98
CA PRO A 56 -18.04 2.49 -9.31
C PRO A 56 -18.97 2.77 -8.12
N ILE A 57 -18.99 1.86 -7.14
CA ILE A 57 -19.78 2.01 -5.89
C ILE A 57 -19.25 3.16 -5.02
N VAL A 58 -17.94 3.39 -5.03
CA VAL A 58 -17.29 4.43 -4.20
C VAL A 58 -17.32 5.80 -4.92
N LYS A 59 -17.33 5.80 -6.25
CA LYS A 59 -17.18 6.98 -7.10
C LYS A 59 -18.47 7.79 -7.36
N GLN A 60 -19.49 7.68 -6.48
CA GLN A 60 -20.74 8.45 -6.58
C GLN A 60 -20.57 9.90 -6.14
#